data_AF-A1UPB7-F1
#
_entry.id   AF-A1UPB7-F1
#
_cell.length_a   1.000
_cell.length_b   1.000
_cell.length_c   1.000
_cell.angle_alpha   90.00
_cell.angle_beta   90.00
_cell.angle_gamma   90.00
#
_symmetry.space_group_name_H-M   'P 1'
#
loop_
_entity.id
_entity.type
_entity.pdbx_description
1 polymer ?
#
loop_
_entity_poly.entity_id
_entity_poly.type
_entity_poly.pdbx_seq_one_letter_code
_entity_poly.pdbx_strand_id
1 'polypeptide(L)'
;MVSFDAVGRSDAQLLADHVAGDRYAFAELFVRHQRQLERLARITSSNREDAADALQEAMLSAHRKAASFRFDSAVSSWLYRIVVNACLDRLRTNRTHATSTLVDDVGSAGDPTSRVDTAIVIERALLRLPVEQRAAIVAVDMQGYSVAETARMLGVAEGTVKSRCSRGRAKLAETLRGLDETETASPPPAGRGCHPVPRSARSRRRPTIERAVRHAGGGTPVDRP
;
A
#
# COMPACT_ATOMS: atom_id res chain seq x y z
N MET A 1 -6.41 24.65 9.57
CA MET A 1 -6.24 24.74 8.11
C MET A 1 -7.32 23.86 7.48
N VAL A 2 -8.40 24.54 7.07
CA VAL A 2 -9.55 24.14 6.22
C VAL A 2 -10.35 22.90 6.63
N SER A 3 -11.37 23.13 7.45
CA SER A 3 -12.61 22.34 7.48
C SER A 3 -13.27 22.38 6.11
N PHE A 4 -13.54 21.23 5.53
CA PHE A 4 -14.38 21.09 4.34
C PHE A 4 -15.67 20.39 4.75
N ASP A 5 -16.53 21.12 5.48
CA ASP A 5 -17.93 20.75 5.62
C ASP A 5 -18.59 20.95 4.25
N ALA A 6 -18.57 19.90 3.43
CA ALA A 6 -19.50 19.77 2.32
C ALA A 6 -20.89 19.45 2.90
N VAL A 7 -21.91 20.12 2.38
CA VAL A 7 -23.33 20.00 2.71
C VAL A 7 -23.82 18.54 2.58
N GLY A 8 -23.65 17.76 3.64
CA GLY A 8 -24.01 16.34 3.72
C GLY A 8 -23.86 15.82 5.15
N ARG A 9 -24.59 14.75 5.49
CA ARG A 9 -24.57 14.16 6.84
C ARG A 9 -23.17 13.67 7.19
N SER A 10 -22.68 14.01 8.38
CA SER A 10 -21.45 13.46 8.93
C SER A 10 -21.58 11.96 9.21
N ASP A 11 -20.47 11.25 9.34
CA ASP A 11 -20.50 9.80 9.62
C ASP A 11 -21.23 9.48 10.94
N ALA A 12 -21.08 10.35 11.95
CA ALA A 12 -21.77 10.22 13.22
C ALA A 12 -23.29 10.43 13.06
N GLN A 13 -23.71 11.39 12.22
CA GLN A 13 -25.12 11.61 11.90
C GLN A 13 -25.71 10.43 11.13
N LEU A 14 -25.02 9.91 10.12
CA LEU A 14 -25.47 8.72 9.38
C LEU A 14 -25.63 7.50 10.28
N LEU A 15 -24.70 7.30 11.22
CA LEU A 15 -24.81 6.20 12.17
C LEU A 15 -25.97 6.41 13.15
N ALA A 16 -26.20 7.64 13.63
CA ALA A 16 -27.32 7.97 14.50
C ALA A 16 -28.67 7.81 13.79
N ASP A 17 -28.80 8.30 12.55
CA ASP A 17 -29.99 8.15 11.72
C ASP A 17 -30.30 6.68 11.45
N HIS A 18 -29.27 5.87 11.20
CA HIS A 18 -29.42 4.43 11.06
C HIS A 18 -30.01 3.78 12.33
N VAL A 19 -29.48 4.13 13.51
CA VAL A 19 -29.99 3.64 14.79
C VAL A 19 -31.42 4.14 15.04
N ALA A 20 -31.77 5.33 14.56
CA ALA A 20 -33.13 5.88 14.60
C ALA A 20 -34.09 5.23 13.58
N GLY A 21 -33.60 4.34 12.70
CA GLY A 21 -34.41 3.56 11.77
C GLY A 21 -34.35 4.01 10.30
N ASP A 22 -33.48 4.97 9.94
CA ASP A 22 -33.23 5.29 8.53
C ASP A 22 -32.50 4.12 7.85
N ARG A 23 -33.25 3.39 7.02
CA ARG A 23 -32.78 2.23 6.26
C ARG A 23 -31.67 2.55 5.26
N TYR A 24 -31.49 3.81 4.87
CA TYR A 24 -30.50 4.24 3.88
C TYR A 24 -29.23 4.82 4.51
N ALA A 25 -29.30 5.30 5.74
CA ALA A 25 -28.17 5.99 6.37
C ALA A 25 -26.93 5.10 6.52
N PHE A 26 -27.10 3.82 6.87
CA PHE A 26 -25.98 2.87 6.93
C PHE A 26 -25.39 2.57 5.55
N ALA A 27 -26.23 2.45 4.51
CA ALA A 27 -25.76 2.20 3.15
C ALA A 27 -24.95 3.40 2.63
N GLU A 28 -25.38 4.63 2.91
CA GLU A 28 -24.62 5.84 2.57
C GLU A 28 -23.27 5.88 3.31
N LEU A 29 -23.26 5.58 4.62
CA LEU A 29 -22.04 5.48 5.41
C LEU A 29 -21.09 4.44 4.82
N PHE A 30 -21.60 3.28 4.44
CA PHE A 30 -20.79 2.22 3.85
C PHE A 30 -20.20 2.63 2.50
N VAL A 31 -21.00 3.13 1.57
CA VAL A 31 -20.53 3.56 0.24
C VAL A 31 -19.42 4.60 0.35
N ARG A 32 -19.50 5.50 1.34
CA ARG A 32 -18.48 6.52 1.63
C ARG A 32 -17.12 5.92 2.01
N HIS A 33 -17.10 4.80 2.74
CA HIS A 33 -15.88 4.16 3.25
C HIS A 33 -15.51 2.87 2.52
N GLN A 34 -16.31 2.43 1.56
CA GLN A 34 -16.22 1.11 0.93
C GLN A 34 -14.82 0.85 0.35
N ARG A 35 -14.25 1.80 -0.40
CA ARG A 35 -12.95 1.61 -1.06
C ARG A 35 -11.83 1.39 -0.04
N GLN A 36 -11.84 2.15 1.06
CA GLN A 36 -10.85 2.06 2.13
C GLN A 36 -11.02 0.75 2.91
N LEU A 37 -12.26 0.37 3.23
CA LEU A 37 -12.58 -0.87 3.93
C LEU A 37 -12.21 -2.11 3.10
N GLU A 38 -12.50 -2.09 1.80
CA GLU A 38 -12.11 -3.15 0.88
C GLU A 38 -10.59 -3.28 0.75
N ARG A 39 -9.88 -2.16 0.63
CA ARG A 39 -8.41 -2.16 0.58
C ARG A 39 -7.83 -2.72 1.88
N LEU A 40 -8.37 -2.30 3.02
CA LEU A 40 -7.99 -2.80 4.33
C LEU A 40 -8.21 -4.32 4.44
N ALA A 41 -9.36 -4.82 3.98
CA ALA A 41 -9.66 -6.25 3.95
C ALA A 41 -8.67 -7.02 3.05
N ARG A 42 -8.39 -6.52 1.84
CA ARG A 42 -7.41 -7.13 0.91
C ARG A 42 -6.01 -7.18 1.48
N ILE A 43 -5.56 -6.14 2.18
CA ILE A 43 -4.26 -6.11 2.83
C ILE A 43 -4.23 -7.06 4.03
N THR A 44 -5.34 -7.24 4.73
CA THR A 44 -5.34 -8.04 5.97
C THR A 44 -5.49 -9.54 5.69
N SER A 45 -6.32 -9.94 4.72
CA SER A 45 -6.64 -11.34 4.40
C SER A 45 -5.53 -12.08 3.62
N SER A 46 -5.68 -13.41 3.50
CA SER A 46 -4.75 -14.28 2.75
C SER A 46 -5.01 -14.29 1.24
N ASN A 47 -6.27 -14.22 0.83
CA ASN A 47 -6.68 -14.20 -0.57
C ASN A 47 -7.89 -13.26 -0.76
N ARG A 48 -8.31 -13.07 -2.03
CA ARG A 48 -9.39 -12.15 -2.40
C ARG A 48 -10.77 -12.60 -1.90
N GLU A 49 -11.04 -13.88 -1.89
CA GLU A 49 -12.33 -14.44 -1.43
C GLU A 49 -12.47 -14.26 0.08
N ASP A 50 -11.42 -14.58 0.82
CA ASP A 50 -11.34 -14.35 2.27
C ASP A 50 -11.58 -12.88 2.59
N ALA A 51 -10.99 -11.95 1.82
CA ALA A 51 -11.21 -10.51 1.98
C ALA A 51 -12.67 -10.10 1.71
N ALA A 52 -13.30 -10.64 0.67
CA ALA A 52 -14.67 -10.31 0.30
C ALA A 52 -15.65 -10.73 1.40
N ASP A 53 -15.62 -11.99 1.86
CA ASP A 53 -16.60 -12.39 2.88
C ASP A 53 -16.23 -11.90 4.28
N ALA A 54 -14.94 -11.62 4.57
CA ALA A 54 -14.58 -10.91 5.81
C ALA A 54 -15.16 -9.49 5.82
N LEU A 55 -15.12 -8.78 4.69
CA LEU A 55 -15.75 -7.47 4.57
C LEU A 55 -17.27 -7.57 4.73
N GLN A 56 -17.90 -8.58 4.12
CA GLN A 56 -19.34 -8.78 4.25
C GLN A 56 -19.75 -9.05 5.70
N GLU A 57 -19.07 -9.98 6.39
CA GLU A 57 -19.31 -10.27 7.80
C GLU A 57 -19.07 -9.03 8.67
N ALA A 58 -18.02 -8.26 8.38
CA ALA A 58 -17.76 -7.00 9.06
C ALA A 58 -18.92 -6.02 8.90
N MET A 59 -19.50 -5.90 7.71
CA MET A 59 -20.64 -5.00 7.49
C MET A 59 -21.89 -5.46 8.24
N LEU A 60 -22.17 -6.75 8.26
CA LEU A 60 -23.27 -7.32 9.06
C LEU A 60 -23.03 -7.09 10.56
N SER A 61 -21.80 -7.23 11.02
CA SER A 61 -21.41 -6.99 12.42
C SER A 61 -21.56 -5.51 12.79
N ALA A 62 -21.12 -4.60 11.91
CA ALA A 62 -21.25 -3.16 12.10
C ALA A 62 -22.72 -2.74 12.15
N HIS A 63 -23.54 -3.22 11.22
CA HIS A 63 -24.98 -2.95 11.21
C HIS A 63 -25.65 -3.42 12.51
N ARG A 64 -25.30 -4.61 13.03
CA ARG A 64 -25.85 -5.11 14.30
C ARG A 64 -25.35 -4.33 15.53
N LYS A 65 -24.10 -3.85 15.49
CA LYS A 65 -23.45 -3.18 16.62
C LYS A 65 -23.63 -1.67 16.63
N ALA A 66 -24.20 -1.06 15.59
CA ALA A 66 -24.35 0.39 15.45
C ALA A 66 -25.00 1.04 16.68
N ALA A 67 -26.05 0.43 17.24
CA ALA A 67 -26.73 0.95 18.43
C ALA A 67 -25.87 0.92 19.71
N SER A 68 -24.84 0.08 19.76
CA SER A 68 -23.92 -0.04 20.90
C SER A 68 -22.67 0.83 20.78
N PHE A 69 -22.54 1.59 19.68
CA PHE A 69 -21.39 2.44 19.45
C PHE A 69 -21.41 3.64 20.40
N ARG A 70 -20.31 3.84 21.14
CA ARG A 70 -20.23 4.83 22.23
C ARG A 70 -19.68 6.19 21.82
N PHE A 71 -19.33 6.39 20.55
CA PHE A 71 -18.74 7.64 20.04
C PHE A 71 -17.45 8.07 20.78
N ASP A 72 -16.73 7.12 21.37
CA ASP A 72 -15.41 7.32 22.01
C ASP A 72 -14.27 7.40 20.98
N SER A 73 -14.58 7.18 19.70
CA SER A 73 -13.69 7.23 18.55
C SER A 73 -14.46 7.69 17.31
N ALA A 74 -13.75 7.98 16.21
CA ALA A 74 -14.41 8.24 14.94
C ALA A 74 -15.12 6.98 14.42
N VAL A 75 -16.27 7.15 13.74
CA VAL A 75 -17.04 6.04 13.15
C VAL A 75 -16.19 5.25 12.14
N SER A 76 -15.36 5.94 11.35
CA SER A 76 -14.41 5.32 10.43
C SER A 76 -13.41 4.42 11.16
N SER A 77 -12.84 4.89 12.27
CA SER A 77 -11.96 4.08 13.13
C SER A 77 -12.71 2.87 13.67
N TRP A 78 -13.96 2.99 14.09
CA TRP A 78 -14.74 1.85 14.55
C TRP A 78 -15.01 0.82 13.43
N LEU A 79 -15.41 1.26 12.23
CA LEU A 79 -15.60 0.38 11.07
C LEU A 79 -14.32 -0.38 10.70
N TYR A 80 -13.17 0.30 10.74
CA TYR A 80 -11.87 -0.33 10.49
C TYR A 80 -11.55 -1.42 11.51
N ARG A 81 -11.84 -1.22 12.80
CA ARG A 81 -11.68 -2.28 13.82
C ARG A 81 -12.50 -3.51 13.46
N ILE A 82 -13.75 -3.31 13.04
CA ILE A 82 -14.66 -4.41 12.72
C ILE A 82 -14.14 -5.20 11.51
N VAL A 83 -13.67 -4.51 10.46
CA VAL A 83 -13.07 -5.17 9.28
C VAL A 83 -11.81 -5.94 9.63
N VAL A 84 -10.89 -5.33 10.38
CA VAL A 84 -9.64 -6.00 10.80
C VAL A 84 -9.95 -7.24 11.63
N ASN A 85 -10.88 -7.14 12.59
CA ASN A 85 -11.32 -8.28 13.40
C ASN A 85 -11.89 -9.41 12.53
N ALA A 86 -12.80 -9.10 11.61
CA ALA A 86 -13.39 -10.12 10.74
C ALA A 86 -12.33 -10.83 9.88
N CYS A 87 -11.35 -10.09 9.36
CA CYS A 87 -10.24 -10.69 8.59
C CYS A 87 -9.40 -11.63 9.48
N LEU A 88 -9.06 -11.19 10.70
CA LEU A 88 -8.25 -11.97 11.63
C LEU A 88 -8.95 -13.22 12.16
N ASP A 89 -10.24 -13.10 12.46
CA ASP A 89 -11.06 -14.24 12.91
C ASP A 89 -11.12 -15.29 11.81
N ARG A 90 -11.28 -14.87 10.55
CA ARG A 90 -11.25 -15.79 9.42
C ARG A 90 -9.90 -16.47 9.24
N LEU A 91 -8.80 -15.74 9.38
CA LEU A 91 -7.45 -16.33 9.33
C LEU A 91 -7.23 -17.37 10.43
N ARG A 92 -7.76 -17.13 11.64
CA ARG A 92 -7.71 -18.10 12.75
C ARG A 92 -8.50 -19.36 12.40
N THR A 93 -9.73 -19.20 11.90
CA THR A 93 -10.61 -20.29 11.48
C THR A 93 -9.99 -21.11 10.34
N ASN A 94 -9.46 -20.45 9.31
CA ASN A 94 -8.79 -21.12 8.19
C ASN A 94 -7.56 -21.90 8.65
N ARG A 95 -6.77 -21.37 9.60
CA ARG A 95 -5.62 -22.10 10.18
C ARG A 95 -6.05 -23.34 10.95
N THR A 96 -7.17 -23.29 11.68
CA THR A 96 -7.69 -24.47 12.38
C THR A 96 -8.22 -25.53 11.42
N HIS A 97 -8.80 -25.13 10.28
CA HIS A 97 -9.29 -26.05 9.24
C HIS A 97 -8.17 -26.57 8.32
N ALA A 98 -7.10 -25.80 8.10
CA ALA A 98 -5.96 -26.17 7.27
C ALA A 98 -5.11 -27.32 7.84
N THR A 99 -5.33 -27.73 9.10
CA THR A 99 -4.79 -29.01 9.61
C THR A 99 -5.34 -30.23 8.82
N SER A 100 -6.31 -30.04 7.92
CA SER A 100 -6.84 -31.08 7.03
C SER A 100 -6.43 -30.97 5.56
N THR A 101 -5.77 -29.89 5.09
CA THR A 101 -5.42 -29.75 3.66
C THR A 101 -4.20 -28.86 3.46
N LEU A 102 -3.26 -29.36 2.67
CA LEU A 102 -1.96 -28.78 2.37
C LEU A 102 -2.09 -27.36 1.79
N VAL A 103 -1.16 -26.51 2.21
CA VAL A 103 -1.06 -25.09 1.89
C VAL A 103 -0.84 -24.91 0.39
N ASP A 104 -1.80 -24.31 -0.29
CA ASP A 104 -1.61 -23.84 -1.67
C ASP A 104 -0.86 -22.50 -1.65
N ASP A 105 0.23 -22.45 -2.41
CA ASP A 105 1.12 -21.32 -2.57
C ASP A 105 0.36 -20.15 -3.21
N VAL A 106 0.30 -19.00 -2.51
CA VAL A 106 -0.51 -17.86 -2.93
C VAL A 106 0.20 -17.15 -4.09
N GLY A 107 -0.24 -17.50 -5.31
CA GLY A 107 0.16 -16.88 -6.57
C GLY A 107 -0.04 -15.36 -6.60
N SER A 108 1.06 -14.67 -6.81
CA SER A 108 1.18 -13.25 -7.14
C SER A 108 0.50 -12.93 -8.47
N ALA A 109 -0.42 -11.96 -8.50
CA ALA A 109 -0.87 -11.35 -9.75
C ALA A 109 -1.27 -9.87 -9.58
N GLY A 110 -0.64 -8.99 -10.38
CA GLY A 110 -1.19 -7.68 -10.75
C GLY A 110 -0.14 -6.58 -10.93
N ASP A 111 0.16 -6.21 -12.19
CA ASP A 111 1.01 -5.10 -12.65
C ASP A 111 0.17 -4.00 -13.38
N PRO A 112 0.70 -2.85 -13.87
CA PRO A 112 0.67 -1.54 -13.21
C PRO A 112 0.05 -0.40 -14.08
N THR A 113 -0.34 0.74 -13.49
CA THR A 113 -0.47 2.02 -14.23
C THR A 113 -0.28 3.22 -13.29
N SER A 114 0.52 4.16 -13.78
CA SER A 114 1.30 5.18 -13.11
C SER A 114 0.52 6.46 -12.78
N ARG A 115 0.22 6.58 -11.49
CA ARG A 115 0.13 7.80 -10.64
C ARG A 115 -0.08 7.38 -9.16
N VAL A 116 0.28 6.12 -8.84
CA VAL A 116 -0.15 5.31 -7.70
C VAL A 116 1.06 4.61 -7.04
N ASP A 117 2.27 5.08 -7.35
CA ASP A 117 3.48 4.25 -7.23
C ASP A 117 3.85 3.96 -5.78
N THR A 118 3.83 4.96 -4.88
CA THR A 118 4.16 4.72 -3.46
C THR A 118 3.10 3.90 -2.73
N ALA A 119 1.81 4.14 -2.98
CA ALA A 119 0.73 3.44 -2.28
C ALA A 119 0.64 1.96 -2.67
N ILE A 120 0.84 1.64 -3.95
CA ILE A 120 0.94 0.26 -4.45
C ILE A 120 2.20 -0.40 -3.91
N VAL A 121 3.34 0.30 -3.89
CA VAL A 121 4.60 -0.21 -3.36
C VAL A 121 4.48 -0.57 -1.88
N ILE A 122 3.90 0.32 -1.07
CA ILE A 122 3.63 0.05 0.35
C ILE A 122 2.68 -1.14 0.52
N GLU A 123 1.62 -1.22 -0.29
CA GLU A 123 0.65 -2.32 -0.23
C GLU A 123 1.28 -3.67 -0.56
N ARG A 124 2.07 -3.74 -1.64
CA ARG A 124 2.84 -4.93 -2.02
C ARG A 124 3.88 -5.28 -0.95
N ALA A 125 4.55 -4.29 -0.36
CA ALA A 125 5.51 -4.51 0.71
C ALA A 125 4.84 -5.06 1.99
N LEU A 126 3.66 -4.55 2.35
CA LEU A 126 2.87 -5.07 3.46
C LEU A 126 2.47 -6.53 3.24
N LEU A 127 1.99 -6.89 2.04
CA LEU A 127 1.57 -8.26 1.72
C LEU A 127 2.70 -9.30 1.87
N ARG A 128 3.97 -8.89 1.76
CA ARG A 128 5.15 -9.74 2.00
C ARG A 128 5.45 -10.01 3.48
N LEU A 129 4.81 -9.29 4.39
CA LEU A 129 4.95 -9.53 5.83
C LEU A 129 4.12 -10.74 6.27
N PRO A 130 4.57 -11.48 7.30
CA PRO A 130 3.72 -12.40 8.04
C PRO A 130 2.45 -11.68 8.50
N VAL A 131 1.30 -12.36 8.38
CA VAL A 131 -0.01 -11.75 8.56
C VAL A 131 -0.18 -11.11 9.95
N GLU A 132 0.42 -11.70 10.99
CA GLU A 132 0.37 -11.15 12.35
C GLU A 132 1.17 -9.86 12.49
N GLN A 133 2.28 -9.72 11.76
CA GLN A 133 3.08 -8.50 11.73
C GLN A 133 2.37 -7.41 10.93
N ARG A 134 1.81 -7.79 9.78
CA ARG A 134 1.00 -6.93 8.93
C ARG A 134 -0.20 -6.35 9.68
N ALA A 135 -0.98 -7.21 10.35
CA ALA A 135 -2.14 -6.79 11.13
C ALA A 135 -1.77 -5.80 12.25
N ALA A 136 -0.64 -6.02 12.94
CA ALA A 136 -0.16 -5.11 13.98
C ALA A 136 0.25 -3.74 13.41
N ILE A 137 0.97 -3.71 12.28
CA ILE A 137 1.37 -2.47 11.61
C ILE A 137 0.17 -1.69 11.09
N VAL A 138 -0.76 -2.38 10.42
CA VAL A 138 -1.97 -1.76 9.92
C VAL A 138 -2.75 -1.13 11.08
N ALA A 139 -2.94 -1.85 12.17
CA ALA A 139 -3.67 -1.35 13.34
C ALA A 139 -2.99 -0.13 13.99
N VAL A 140 -1.68 -0.17 14.23
CA VAL A 140 -0.97 0.90 14.95
C VAL A 140 -0.60 2.05 14.03
N ASP A 141 0.15 1.78 12.96
CA ASP A 141 0.80 2.81 12.15
C ASP A 141 -0.16 3.41 11.11
N MET A 142 -1.14 2.64 10.60
CA MET A 142 -2.10 3.15 9.59
C MET A 142 -3.42 3.61 10.20
N GLN A 143 -3.92 2.92 11.24
CA GLN A 143 -5.20 3.26 11.87
C GLN A 143 -5.07 4.02 13.19
N GLY A 144 -3.85 4.18 13.72
CA GLY A 144 -3.59 4.98 14.92
C GLY A 144 -4.08 4.35 16.22
N TYR A 145 -4.40 3.05 16.26
CA TYR A 145 -4.77 2.41 17.53
C TYR A 145 -3.60 2.37 18.49
N SER A 146 -3.90 2.52 19.78
CA SER A 146 -2.89 2.27 20.80
C SER A 146 -2.45 0.81 20.81
N VAL A 147 -1.25 0.56 21.36
CA VAL A 147 -0.74 -0.79 21.56
C VAL A 147 -1.70 -1.63 22.40
N ALA A 148 -2.29 -1.05 23.44
CA ALA A 148 -3.25 -1.71 24.33
C ALA A 148 -4.55 -2.10 23.62
N GLU A 149 -5.07 -1.24 22.75
CA GLU A 149 -6.25 -1.57 21.94
C GLU A 149 -5.95 -2.64 20.90
N THR A 150 -4.80 -2.55 20.25
CA THR A 150 -4.35 -3.53 19.26
C THR A 150 -4.12 -4.89 19.93
N ALA A 151 -3.57 -4.93 21.14
CA ALA A 151 -3.37 -6.16 21.91
C ALA A 151 -4.69 -6.89 22.17
N ARG A 152 -5.70 -6.14 22.64
CA ARG A 152 -7.07 -6.66 22.86
C ARG A 152 -7.71 -7.14 21.54
N MET A 153 -7.54 -6.38 20.47
CA MET A 153 -8.06 -6.71 19.13
C MET A 153 -7.44 -8.00 18.58
N LEU A 154 -6.12 -8.12 18.66
CA LEU A 154 -5.36 -9.25 18.13
C LEU A 154 -5.33 -10.47 19.07
N GLY A 155 -5.89 -10.38 20.27
CA GLY A 155 -5.88 -11.45 21.27
C GLY A 155 -4.47 -11.84 21.74
N VAL A 156 -3.57 -10.86 21.87
CA VAL A 156 -2.16 -11.07 22.28
C VAL A 156 -1.72 -10.05 23.32
N ALA A 157 -0.58 -10.30 23.98
CA ALA A 157 0.02 -9.34 24.91
C ALA A 157 0.51 -8.06 24.20
N GLU A 158 0.52 -6.92 24.91
CA GLU A 158 1.05 -5.65 24.37
C GLU A 158 2.50 -5.75 23.90
N GLY A 159 3.34 -6.52 24.61
CA GLY A 159 4.72 -6.80 24.19
C GLY A 159 4.78 -7.51 22.83
N THR A 160 3.81 -8.38 22.54
CA THR A 160 3.68 -9.06 21.24
C THR A 160 3.31 -8.07 20.14
N VAL A 161 2.45 -7.09 20.41
CA VAL A 161 2.14 -6.02 19.44
C VAL A 161 3.38 -5.18 19.15
N LYS A 162 4.09 -4.71 20.19
CA LYS A 162 5.32 -3.91 20.05
C LYS A 162 6.38 -4.64 19.22
N SER A 163 6.62 -5.92 19.53
CA SER A 163 7.59 -6.75 18.81
C SER A 163 7.17 -7.04 17.36
N ARG A 164 5.89 -7.28 17.10
CA ARG A 164 5.35 -7.43 15.73
C ARG A 164 5.50 -6.16 14.90
N CYS A 165 5.18 -5.00 15.46
CA CYS A 165 5.38 -3.70 14.79
C CYS A 165 6.86 -3.45 14.51
N SER A 166 7.74 -3.67 15.50
CA SER A 166 9.19 -3.50 15.33
C SER A 166 9.74 -4.37 14.19
N ARG A 167 9.46 -5.68 14.21
CA ARG A 167 9.94 -6.62 13.18
C ARG A 167 9.35 -6.33 11.81
N GLY A 168 8.06 -6.03 11.74
CA GLY A 168 7.42 -5.70 10.47
C GLY A 168 7.99 -4.41 9.87
N ARG A 169 8.25 -3.37 10.68
CA ARG A 169 8.86 -2.12 10.20
C ARG A 169 10.28 -2.33 9.68
N ALA A 170 11.08 -3.15 10.34
CA ALA A 170 12.41 -3.53 9.85
C ALA A 170 12.31 -4.21 8.47
N LYS A 171 11.42 -5.18 8.31
CA LYS A 171 11.23 -5.91 7.05
C LYS A 171 10.63 -5.04 5.93
N LEU A 172 9.76 -4.09 6.26
CA LEU A 172 9.28 -3.09 5.31
C LEU A 172 10.42 -2.18 4.86
N ALA A 173 11.26 -1.70 5.78
CA ALA A 173 12.40 -0.86 5.44
C ALA A 173 13.38 -1.58 4.48
N GLU A 174 13.66 -2.87 4.70
CA GLU A 174 14.45 -3.70 3.79
C GLU A 174 13.79 -3.84 2.42
N THR A 175 12.49 -4.15 2.40
CA THR A 175 11.73 -4.36 1.16
C THR A 175 11.66 -3.08 0.31
N LEU A 176 11.46 -1.93 0.95
CA LEU A 176 11.35 -0.64 0.27
C LEU A 176 12.72 -0.16 -0.25
N ARG A 177 13.80 -0.34 0.51
CA ARG A 177 15.18 -0.03 0.05
C ARG A 177 15.55 -0.79 -1.23
N GLY A 178 15.21 -2.08 -1.29
CA GLY A 178 15.47 -2.89 -2.48
C GLY A 178 14.69 -2.44 -3.72
N LEU A 179 13.52 -1.80 -3.54
CA LEU A 179 12.73 -1.27 -4.66
C LEU A 179 13.32 0.04 -5.20
N ASP A 180 13.82 0.92 -4.32
CA ASP A 180 14.51 2.17 -4.71
C ASP A 180 15.81 1.88 -5.52
N GLU A 181 16.53 0.82 -5.16
CA GLU A 181 17.75 0.38 -5.88
C GLU A 181 17.45 -0.21 -7.27
N THR A 182 16.28 -0.82 -7.45
CA THR A 182 15.88 -1.42 -8.74
C THR A 182 15.43 -0.35 -9.74
N GLU A 183 14.87 0.77 -9.25
CA GLU A 183 14.42 1.89 -10.07
C GLU A 183 15.59 2.78 -10.54
N THR A 184 16.67 2.86 -9.74
CA THR A 184 17.90 3.57 -10.09
C THR A 184 18.87 2.78 -10.98
N ALA A 185 18.71 1.45 -11.06
CA ALA A 185 19.53 0.56 -11.89
C ALA A 185 18.98 0.35 -13.32
N SER A 186 18.08 1.20 -13.82
CA SER A 186 17.70 1.20 -15.24
C SER A 186 18.84 1.82 -16.06
N PRO A 187 19.58 1.05 -16.90
CA PRO A 187 20.60 1.63 -17.75
C PRO A 187 19.93 2.66 -18.70
N PRO A 188 20.60 3.80 -19.00
CA PRO A 188 20.05 4.78 -19.93
C PRO A 188 19.66 4.07 -21.23
N PRO A 189 18.49 4.36 -21.84
CA PRO A 189 18.09 3.69 -23.07
C PRO A 189 19.19 3.86 -24.09
N ALA A 190 19.82 2.73 -24.45
CA ALA A 190 20.85 2.67 -25.47
C ALA A 190 20.34 3.46 -26.68
N GLY A 191 21.12 4.49 -27.04
CA GLY A 191 20.75 5.45 -28.06
C GLY A 191 20.22 4.74 -29.30
N ARG A 192 19.02 5.11 -29.72
CA ARG A 192 18.52 4.73 -31.04
C ARG A 192 19.60 5.13 -32.03
N GLY A 193 20.21 4.12 -32.64
CA GLY A 193 21.17 4.29 -33.72
C GLY A 193 20.56 5.23 -34.75
N CYS A 194 21.18 6.40 -34.86
CA CYS A 194 20.95 7.32 -35.96
C CYS A 194 21.49 6.61 -37.21
N HIS A 195 20.62 5.90 -37.94
CA HIS A 195 20.95 5.43 -39.27
C HIS A 195 21.18 6.66 -40.16
N PRO A 196 22.34 6.78 -40.83
CA PRO A 196 22.60 7.90 -41.71
C PRO A 196 21.76 7.76 -42.97
N VAL A 197 20.83 8.68 -43.18
CA VAL A 197 20.10 8.83 -44.44
C VAL A 197 21.10 9.32 -45.51
N PRO A 198 21.21 8.68 -46.69
CA PRO A 198 22.09 9.17 -47.75
C PRO A 198 21.52 10.47 -48.32
N ARG A 199 22.29 11.56 -48.13
CA ARG A 199 22.03 12.88 -48.70
C ARG A 199 22.17 12.82 -50.22
N SER A 200 21.07 13.04 -50.93
CA SER A 200 21.09 13.34 -52.36
C SER A 200 21.69 14.72 -52.61
N ALA A 201 22.49 14.80 -53.66
CA ALA A 201 23.30 15.94 -54.04
C ALA A 201 22.44 17.10 -54.57
N ARG A 202 22.73 18.33 -54.10
CA ARG A 202 22.80 19.51 -54.96
C ARG A 202 23.58 20.65 -54.29
N SER A 203 24.78 20.87 -54.81
CA SER A 203 25.28 22.16 -55.28
C SER A 203 24.87 23.42 -54.51
N ARG A 204 25.82 24.03 -53.79
CA ARG A 204 26.46 25.31 -54.19
C ARG A 204 27.53 25.75 -53.17
N ARG A 205 28.75 25.88 -53.69
CA ARG A 205 29.78 26.91 -53.42
C ARG A 205 30.04 27.38 -51.96
N ARG A 206 31.24 27.01 -51.49
CA ARG A 206 32.24 27.73 -50.65
C ARG A 206 32.15 29.28 -50.72
N PRO A 207 32.73 30.09 -49.77
CA PRO A 207 34.08 29.83 -49.21
C PRO A 207 34.43 30.40 -47.79
N THR A 208 35.64 30.02 -47.34
CA THR A 208 36.60 30.74 -46.45
C THR A 208 36.24 30.80 -44.95
N ILE A 209 37.11 30.70 -43.93
CA ILE A 209 38.49 31.17 -43.70
C ILE A 209 39.15 30.34 -42.56
N GLU A 210 40.46 30.12 -42.69
CA GLU A 210 41.53 29.87 -41.68
C GLU A 210 41.43 28.72 -40.64
N ARG A 211 42.39 27.77 -40.59
CA ARG A 211 43.82 27.90 -40.16
C ARG A 211 43.82 28.20 -38.64
N ALA A 212 44.33 27.36 -37.76
CA ALA A 212 45.72 26.92 -37.58
C ALA A 212 45.69 25.80 -36.52
N VAL A 213 46.22 24.60 -36.75
CA VAL A 213 47.64 24.23 -36.59
C VAL A 213 48.07 24.12 -35.12
N ARG A 214 48.31 22.85 -34.72
CA ARG A 214 49.46 22.27 -33.98
C ARG A 214 49.77 22.86 -32.59
N HIS A 215 50.19 22.11 -31.58
CA HIS A 215 51.12 20.97 -31.46
C HIS A 215 50.68 20.18 -30.21
N ALA A 216 50.60 18.84 -30.18
CA ALA A 216 51.64 17.82 -30.35
C ALA A 216 52.74 17.85 -29.27
N GLY A 217 52.87 16.74 -28.56
CA GLY A 217 53.99 16.38 -27.69
C GLY A 217 53.62 16.53 -26.20
N GLY A 218 53.52 15.47 -25.39
CA GLY A 218 54.21 14.19 -25.43
C GLY A 218 54.97 14.04 -24.11
N GLY A 219 54.92 12.85 -23.48
CA GLY A 219 55.77 12.53 -22.33
C GLY A 219 55.04 12.05 -21.08
N THR A 220 54.50 10.85 -21.15
CA THR A 220 54.50 9.83 -20.07
C THR A 220 55.92 9.57 -19.52
N PRO A 221 56.12 8.72 -18.48
CA PRO A 221 55.46 8.60 -17.17
C PRO A 221 56.50 8.30 -16.03
N VAL A 222 56.04 7.85 -14.85
CA VAL A 222 56.78 7.00 -13.85
C VAL A 222 57.81 7.76 -12.98
N ASP A 223 58.02 7.53 -11.68
CA ASP A 223 57.44 6.64 -10.66
C ASP A 223 57.54 7.31 -9.28
N ARG A 224 56.80 6.73 -8.33
CA ARG A 224 56.85 6.93 -6.87
C ARG A 224 58.13 6.33 -6.26
N PRO A 225 58.45 6.65 -4.99
CA PRO A 225 57.85 5.95 -3.84
C PRO A 225 57.01 6.83 -2.92
#